data_AF-Q3SCC8-F1
#
_entry.id   AF-Q3SCC8-F1
#
_cell.length_a   1.000
_cell.length_b   1.000
_cell.length_c   1.000
_cell.angle_alpha   90.00
_cell.angle_beta   90.00
_cell.angle_gamma   90.00
#
_symmetry.space_group_name_H-M   'P 1'
#
loop_
_entity.id
_entity.type
_entity.pdbx_description
1 polymer ?
#
loop_
_entity_poly.entity_id
_entity_poly.type
_entity_poly.pdbx_seq_one_letter_code
_entity_poly.pdbx_strand_id
1 'polypeptide(L)'
;MSRRAASGVHFQSSCHLCREILKAQVWFHLFVLCFLSPYTCAASVPETRGVQICVKALRPAIENSDAMLYAPSANSVKKQCKNMSLRCYMLELIMVINEEEIMDNNANCISDFNEILPTDNSVGCPPCEEYAIRNITIFLGRLQSLLEELNVIQNT
;
A
#
# COMPACT_ATOMS: atom_id res chain seq x y z
N MET A 1 27.74 -73.44 -40.43
CA MET A 1 27.81 -72.41 -41.49
C MET A 1 26.74 -72.67 -42.53
N SER A 2 25.66 -71.86 -42.56
CA SER A 2 24.68 -71.54 -43.65
C SER A 2 23.39 -71.03 -42.98
N ARG A 3 23.05 -69.73 -42.97
CA ARG A 3 22.54 -68.77 -44.00
C ARG A 3 21.01 -68.76 -44.17
N ARG A 4 20.40 -67.59 -43.88
CA ARG A 4 19.34 -66.78 -44.58
C ARG A 4 18.61 -65.89 -43.53
N ALA A 5 18.73 -64.54 -43.51
CA ALA A 5 17.98 -63.48 -44.24
C ALA A 5 16.44 -63.54 -44.00
N ALA A 6 15.66 -62.49 -43.65
CA ALA A 6 15.75 -61.05 -43.95
C ALA A 6 14.77 -60.13 -43.13
N SER A 7 15.10 -58.83 -43.08
CA SER A 7 14.30 -57.58 -43.27
C SER A 7 13.14 -57.06 -42.38
N GLY A 8 13.29 -55.78 -41.94
CA GLY A 8 12.33 -54.64 -41.95
C GLY A 8 11.10 -54.71 -41.04
N VAL A 9 10.60 -53.63 -40.39
CA VAL A 9 9.94 -52.46 -41.01
C VAL A 9 9.75 -51.32 -39.99
N HIS A 10 9.97 -50.10 -40.47
CA HIS A 10 9.64 -48.77 -39.92
C HIS A 10 8.12 -48.64 -39.65
N PHE A 11 7.68 -48.27 -38.44
CA PHE A 11 6.27 -47.94 -38.20
C PHE A 11 6.11 -46.49 -37.71
N GLN A 12 5.93 -45.60 -38.67
CA GLN A 12 5.44 -44.23 -38.48
C GLN A 12 3.94 -44.31 -38.16
N SER A 13 3.60 -44.22 -36.88
CA SER A 13 2.20 -44.11 -36.43
C SER A 13 1.88 -42.65 -36.12
N SER A 14 1.12 -42.03 -37.01
CA SER A 14 0.52 -40.70 -36.87
C SER A 14 -0.46 -40.70 -35.69
N CYS A 15 0.02 -40.41 -34.48
CA CYS A 15 -0.80 -40.46 -33.28
C CYS A 15 -1.70 -39.22 -33.18
N HIS A 16 -2.95 -39.34 -33.66
CA HIS A 16 -4.01 -38.35 -33.53
C HIS A 16 -4.30 -38.00 -32.06
N LEU A 17 -4.04 -38.95 -31.15
CA LEU A 17 -4.17 -38.78 -29.71
C LEU A 17 -3.11 -37.83 -29.13
N CYS A 18 -1.91 -37.83 -29.70
CA CYS A 18 -0.81 -36.95 -29.27
C CYS A 18 -1.12 -35.47 -29.57
N ARG A 19 -1.80 -35.20 -30.68
CA ARG A 19 -2.24 -33.85 -31.10
C ARG A 19 -3.31 -33.26 -30.17
N GLU A 20 -4.24 -34.09 -29.71
CA GLU A 20 -5.32 -33.67 -28.81
C GLU A 20 -4.81 -33.48 -27.36
N ILE A 21 -3.87 -34.32 -26.91
CA ILE A 21 -3.18 -34.14 -25.63
C ILE A 21 -2.37 -32.83 -25.63
N LEU A 22 -1.65 -32.52 -26.72
CA LEU A 22 -0.92 -31.25 -26.83
C LEU A 22 -1.87 -30.02 -26.80
N LYS A 23 -3.02 -30.09 -27.48
CA LYS A 23 -4.03 -29.01 -27.47
C LYS A 23 -4.62 -28.77 -26.08
N ALA A 24 -5.00 -29.84 -25.37
CA ALA A 24 -5.55 -29.75 -24.02
C ALA A 24 -4.51 -29.18 -23.05
N GLN A 25 -3.24 -29.56 -23.21
CA GLN A 25 -2.14 -29.06 -22.39
C GLN A 25 -1.88 -27.56 -22.61
N VAL A 26 -1.88 -27.08 -23.86
CA VAL A 26 -1.73 -25.65 -24.19
C VAL A 26 -2.89 -24.83 -23.62
N TRP A 27 -4.12 -25.35 -23.67
CA TRP A 27 -5.29 -24.67 -23.14
C TRP A 27 -5.29 -24.58 -21.61
N PHE A 28 -4.81 -25.63 -20.93
CA PHE A 28 -4.63 -25.63 -19.48
C PHE A 28 -3.57 -24.64 -19.03
N HIS A 29 -2.48 -24.48 -19.79
CA HIS A 29 -1.42 -23.51 -19.48
C HIS A 29 -1.92 -22.07 -19.66
N LEU A 30 -2.72 -21.79 -20.69
CA LEU A 30 -3.36 -20.49 -20.87
C LEU A 30 -4.38 -20.17 -19.75
N PHE A 31 -5.13 -21.18 -19.31
CA PHE A 31 -6.09 -21.04 -18.21
C PHE A 31 -5.41 -20.70 -16.88
N VAL A 32 -4.30 -21.39 -16.54
CA VAL A 32 -3.52 -21.13 -15.31
C VAL A 32 -2.84 -19.75 -15.34
N LEU A 33 -2.35 -19.30 -16.49
CA LEU A 33 -1.72 -17.99 -16.63
C LEU A 33 -2.69 -16.83 -16.41
N CYS A 34 -3.99 -16.98 -16.71
CA CYS A 34 -5.00 -15.97 -16.42
C CYS A 34 -5.25 -15.77 -14.91
N PHE A 35 -4.98 -16.78 -14.06
CA PHE A 35 -5.08 -16.67 -12.59
C PHE A 35 -3.77 -16.20 -11.94
N LEU A 36 -2.64 -16.29 -12.67
CA LEU A 36 -1.34 -15.80 -12.22
C LEU A 36 -1.06 -14.36 -12.62
N SER A 37 -1.96 -13.72 -13.38
CA SER A 37 -1.97 -12.26 -13.47
C SER A 37 -2.28 -11.73 -12.07
N PRO A 38 -1.32 -11.11 -11.34
CA PRO A 38 -1.71 -10.27 -10.24
C PRO A 38 -2.61 -9.22 -10.85
N TYR A 39 -3.91 -9.28 -10.58
CA TYR A 39 -4.73 -8.09 -10.62
C TYR A 39 -4.08 -7.17 -9.58
N THR A 40 -3.17 -6.31 -10.05
CA THR A 40 -2.72 -5.17 -9.28
C THR A 40 -3.97 -4.31 -9.12
N CYS A 41 -4.78 -4.61 -8.12
CA CYS A 41 -5.75 -3.65 -7.62
C CYS A 41 -4.91 -2.42 -7.29
N ALA A 42 -5.08 -1.35 -8.07
CA ALA A 42 -4.54 -0.07 -7.70
C ALA A 42 -5.01 0.18 -6.27
N ALA A 43 -4.08 0.19 -5.31
CA ALA A 43 -4.41 0.41 -3.90
C ALA A 43 -5.17 1.73 -3.85
N SER A 44 -6.48 1.66 -3.60
CA SER A 44 -7.31 2.84 -3.53
C SER A 44 -6.81 3.65 -2.35
N VAL A 45 -6.36 4.89 -2.61
CA VAL A 45 -5.90 5.78 -1.55
C VAL A 45 -7.09 6.04 -0.61
N PRO A 46 -6.97 5.76 0.71
CA PRO A 46 -8.06 5.96 1.66
C PRO A 46 -8.59 7.39 1.64
N GLU A 47 -9.93 7.57 1.67
CA GLU A 47 -10.56 8.90 1.67
C GLU A 47 -10.06 9.74 2.86
N THR A 48 -9.39 10.86 2.58
CA THR A 48 -8.73 11.67 3.62
C THR A 48 -9.68 12.65 4.33
N ARG A 49 -10.94 12.72 3.92
CA ARG A 49 -11.97 13.58 4.51
C ARG A 49 -12.36 13.15 5.91
N GLY A 50 -12.49 11.84 6.16
CA GLY A 50 -12.84 11.29 7.46
C GLY A 50 -11.82 11.65 8.53
N VAL A 51 -10.54 11.41 8.26
CA VAL A 51 -9.45 11.75 9.20
C VAL A 51 -9.34 13.25 9.46
N GLN A 52 -9.65 14.11 8.48
CA GLN A 52 -9.65 15.56 8.69
C GLN A 52 -10.70 16.00 9.72
N ILE A 53 -11.86 15.34 9.78
CA ILE A 53 -12.88 15.59 10.80
C ILE A 53 -12.34 15.17 12.17
N CYS A 54 -11.72 13.99 12.25
CA CYS A 54 -11.18 13.45 13.50
C CYS A 54 -10.06 14.33 14.07
N VAL A 55 -9.13 14.78 13.23
CA VAL A 55 -8.06 15.72 13.65
C VAL A 55 -8.64 17.04 14.17
N LYS A 56 -9.70 17.56 13.54
CA LYS A 56 -10.37 18.79 14.00
C LYS A 56 -11.05 18.60 15.36
N ALA A 57 -11.69 17.45 15.57
CA ALA A 57 -12.35 17.11 16.84
C ALA A 57 -11.35 16.83 17.97
N LEU A 58 -10.19 16.24 17.64
CA LEU A 58 -9.12 15.95 18.59
C LEU A 58 -8.37 17.21 19.05
N ARG A 59 -8.24 18.23 18.18
CA ARG A 59 -7.42 19.43 18.43
C ARG A 59 -7.58 20.04 19.84
N PRO A 60 -8.79 20.29 20.38
CA PRO A 60 -8.94 20.91 21.70
C PRO A 60 -8.31 20.10 22.85
N ALA A 61 -8.21 18.78 22.69
CA ALA A 61 -7.63 17.91 23.70
C ALA A 61 -6.09 17.88 23.65
N ILE A 62 -5.48 18.18 22.50
CA ILE A 62 -4.02 18.07 22.29
C ILE A 62 -3.32 19.41 22.06
N GLU A 63 -4.06 20.51 21.82
CA GLU A 63 -3.45 21.79 21.42
C GLU A 63 -2.52 22.41 22.45
N ASN A 64 -2.67 22.03 23.72
CA ASN A 64 -1.83 22.48 24.83
C ASN A 64 -0.72 21.48 25.21
N SER A 65 -0.60 20.36 24.50
CA SER A 65 0.48 19.38 24.71
C SER A 65 1.84 20.03 24.44
N ASP A 66 2.82 19.72 25.28
CA ASP A 66 4.22 20.13 25.09
C ASP A 66 5.01 19.17 24.19
N ALA A 67 4.33 18.18 23.62
CA ALA A 67 4.91 17.20 22.73
C ALA A 67 5.65 17.83 21.54
N MET A 68 6.78 17.22 21.24
CA MET A 68 7.68 17.59 20.15
C MET A 68 7.70 16.44 19.14
N LEU A 69 7.09 16.67 17.98
CA LEU A 69 6.68 15.62 17.03
C LEU A 69 7.42 15.70 15.71
N TYR A 70 7.68 14.56 15.09
CA TYR A 70 8.22 14.52 13.72
C TYR A 70 7.20 15.12 12.73
N ALA A 71 7.54 16.26 12.13
CA ALA A 71 6.60 17.06 11.33
C ALA A 71 7.11 17.25 9.88
N PRO A 72 6.90 16.29 8.96
CA PRO A 72 7.28 16.41 7.56
C PRO A 72 6.79 17.73 6.92
N SER A 73 7.69 18.52 6.32
CA SER A 73 7.29 19.75 5.63
C SER A 73 6.87 19.48 4.19
N ALA A 74 5.97 20.29 3.63
CA ALA A 74 5.57 20.16 2.23
C ALA A 74 6.77 20.18 1.25
N ASN A 75 7.80 20.98 1.56
CA ASN A 75 8.99 21.10 0.72
C ASN A 75 9.96 19.90 0.87
N SER A 76 9.92 19.18 1.99
CA SER A 76 10.81 18.03 2.25
C SER A 76 10.22 16.71 1.76
N VAL A 77 8.92 16.66 1.47
CA VAL A 77 8.22 15.43 1.08
C VAL A 77 8.03 15.38 -0.43
N LYS A 78 8.66 14.40 -1.07
CA LYS A 78 8.44 14.13 -2.51
C LYS A 78 7.01 13.63 -2.72
N LYS A 79 6.41 13.87 -3.90
CA LYS A 79 5.02 13.50 -4.21
C LYS A 79 4.69 12.03 -3.92
N GLN A 80 5.58 11.10 -4.26
CA GLN A 80 5.41 9.67 -4.01
C GLN A 80 5.46 9.30 -2.52
N CYS A 81 6.01 10.16 -1.67
CA CYS A 81 6.18 9.94 -0.24
C CYS A 81 5.03 10.50 0.59
N LYS A 82 3.99 11.09 -0.02
CA LYS A 82 2.91 11.76 0.73
C LYS A 82 2.11 10.81 1.62
N ASN A 83 1.80 9.60 1.14
CA ASN A 83 1.10 8.61 1.95
C ASN A 83 1.98 8.13 3.13
N MET A 84 3.29 7.95 2.90
CA MET A 84 4.25 7.63 3.95
C MET A 84 4.35 8.76 4.98
N SER A 85 4.42 10.01 4.50
CA SER A 85 4.39 11.20 5.35
C SER A 85 3.12 11.29 6.17
N LEU A 86 1.95 10.98 5.59
CA LEU A 86 0.68 10.96 6.29
C LEU A 86 0.68 9.88 7.39
N ARG A 87 1.25 8.71 7.12
CA ARG A 87 1.44 7.66 8.12
C ARG A 87 2.29 8.16 9.31
N CYS A 88 3.38 8.88 9.05
CA CYS A 88 4.17 9.49 10.12
C CYS A 88 3.31 10.41 11.00
N TYR A 89 2.50 11.28 10.39
CA TYR A 89 1.57 12.12 11.15
C TYR A 89 0.58 11.32 12.01
N MET A 90 0.08 10.18 11.52
CA MET A 90 -0.84 9.36 12.30
C MET A 90 -0.14 8.70 13.50
N LEU A 91 1.08 8.19 13.31
CA LEU A 91 1.87 7.59 14.40
C LEU A 91 2.19 8.61 15.50
N GLU A 92 2.61 9.81 15.12
CA GLU A 92 2.88 10.90 16.07
C GLU A 92 1.61 11.33 16.81
N LEU A 93 0.45 11.38 16.13
CA LEU A 93 -0.83 11.67 16.80
C LEU A 93 -1.23 10.58 17.80
N ILE A 94 -1.06 9.30 17.44
CA ILE A 94 -1.33 8.18 18.34
C ILE A 94 -0.43 8.26 19.58
N MET A 95 0.82 8.67 19.41
CA MET A 95 1.73 8.90 20.53
C MET A 95 1.17 9.97 21.48
N VAL A 96 0.80 11.16 20.96
CA VAL A 96 0.23 12.23 21.80
C VAL A 96 -1.09 11.82 22.46
N ILE A 97 -1.97 11.13 21.73
CA ILE A 97 -3.22 10.60 22.27
C ILE A 97 -2.97 9.72 23.50
N ASN A 98 -1.93 8.88 23.44
CA ASN A 98 -1.58 7.99 24.53
C ASN A 98 -0.93 8.75 25.71
N GLU A 99 -0.03 9.71 25.43
CA GLU A 99 0.63 10.51 26.48
C GLU A 99 -0.35 11.42 27.22
N GLU A 100 -1.32 12.00 26.53
CA GLU A 100 -2.37 12.85 27.11
C GLU A 100 -3.56 12.03 27.65
N GLU A 101 -3.49 10.70 27.62
CA GLU A 101 -4.52 9.75 28.11
C GLU A 101 -5.93 10.02 27.53
N ILE A 102 -6.02 10.36 26.24
CA ILE A 102 -7.29 10.72 25.59
C ILE A 102 -8.09 9.45 25.24
N MET A 103 -9.19 9.22 25.97
CA MET A 103 -10.08 8.06 25.77
C MET A 103 -11.31 8.32 24.88
N ASP A 104 -11.25 9.31 23.98
CA ASP A 104 -12.38 9.72 23.13
C ASP A 104 -12.53 8.83 21.87
N ASN A 105 -13.75 8.66 21.36
CA ASN A 105 -14.02 8.03 20.07
C ASN A 105 -13.28 8.70 18.91
N ASN A 106 -13.00 10.00 19.01
CA ASN A 106 -12.19 10.72 18.02
C ASN A 106 -10.74 10.24 17.97
N ALA A 107 -10.20 9.74 19.09
CA ALA A 107 -8.88 9.12 19.13
C ALA A 107 -8.87 7.78 18.39
N ASN A 108 -9.93 6.97 18.53
CA ASN A 108 -10.07 5.70 17.82
C ASN A 108 -10.05 5.89 16.30
N CYS A 109 -10.70 6.94 15.79
CA CYS A 109 -10.69 7.25 14.36
C CYS A 109 -9.28 7.45 13.78
N ILE A 110 -8.33 8.01 14.54
CA ILE A 110 -6.94 8.18 14.10
C ILE A 110 -6.25 6.81 13.96
N SER A 111 -6.43 5.94 14.96
CA SER A 111 -5.91 4.58 14.95
C SER A 111 -6.49 3.75 13.81
N ASP A 112 -7.82 3.76 13.64
CA ASP A 112 -8.53 3.06 12.56
C ASP A 112 -8.03 3.50 11.18
N PHE A 113 -7.83 4.81 10.99
CA PHE A 113 -7.32 5.34 9.73
C PHE A 113 -5.86 4.92 9.48
N ASN A 114 -5.03 4.88 10.52
CA ASN A 114 -3.64 4.44 10.40
C ASN A 114 -3.52 2.96 9.96
N GLU A 115 -4.44 2.09 10.41
CA GLU A 115 -4.45 0.68 10.04
C GLU A 115 -4.74 0.47 8.54
N ILE A 116 -5.57 1.33 7.94
CA ILE A 116 -5.93 1.23 6.52
C ILE A 116 -4.96 1.95 5.58
N LEU A 117 -4.00 2.72 6.11
CA LEU A 117 -2.99 3.38 5.30
C LEU A 117 -2.05 2.36 4.65
N PRO A 118 -1.69 2.51 3.37
CA PRO A 118 -0.72 1.65 2.71
C PRO A 118 0.58 1.57 3.51
N THR A 119 1.04 0.35 3.78
CA THR A 119 2.31 0.06 4.46
C THR A 119 3.49 -0.03 3.51
N ASP A 120 3.24 -0.03 2.20
CA ASP A 120 4.29 -0.14 1.19
C ASP A 120 5.21 1.08 1.25
N ASN A 121 6.45 0.82 1.64
CA ASN A 121 7.52 1.81 1.61
C ASN A 121 7.76 2.22 0.16
N SER A 122 7.30 3.41 -0.19
CA SER A 122 7.67 4.03 -1.46
C SER A 122 9.20 4.16 -1.50
N VAL A 123 9.82 3.52 -2.48
CA VAL A 123 11.29 3.45 -2.59
C VAL A 123 11.88 4.86 -2.57
N GLY A 124 12.81 5.11 -1.63
CA GLY A 124 13.50 6.39 -1.49
C GLY A 124 12.73 7.48 -0.74
N CYS A 125 11.73 7.09 0.06
CA CYS A 125 11.10 7.95 1.06
C CYS A 125 11.79 7.76 2.42
N PRO A 126 12.09 8.86 3.14
CA PRO A 126 12.79 8.77 4.41
C PRO A 126 11.85 8.24 5.52
N PRO A 127 12.40 7.61 6.57
CA PRO A 127 11.67 7.26 7.78
C PRO A 127 11.16 8.52 8.50
N CYS A 128 10.22 8.33 9.44
CA CYS A 128 9.58 9.44 10.13
C CYS A 128 10.57 10.27 10.95
N GLU A 129 11.55 9.60 11.55
CA GLU A 129 12.54 10.16 12.46
C GLU A 129 13.58 11.05 11.75
N GLU A 130 13.65 11.01 10.41
CA GLU A 130 14.49 11.92 9.64
C GLU A 130 13.85 13.31 9.44
N TYR A 131 12.56 13.45 9.68
CA TYR A 131 11.90 14.75 9.58
C TYR A 131 12.21 15.63 10.79
N ALA A 132 12.06 16.93 10.62
CA ALA A 132 12.37 17.86 11.69
C ALA A 132 11.27 17.86 12.77
N ILE A 133 11.67 17.74 14.03
CA ILE A 133 10.78 17.75 15.19
C ILE A 133 10.20 19.16 15.40
N ARG A 134 8.89 19.29 15.66
CA ARG A 134 8.18 20.57 15.86
C ARG A 134 7.13 20.45 16.96
N ASN A 135 6.75 21.60 17.52
CA ASN A 135 5.64 21.68 18.47
C ASN A 135 4.30 21.31 17.82
N ILE A 136 3.32 21.01 18.68
CA ILE A 136 1.98 20.57 18.27
C ILE A 136 1.28 21.54 17.31
N THR A 137 1.42 22.85 17.51
CA THR A 137 0.78 23.87 16.66
C THR A 137 1.29 23.79 15.22
N ILE A 138 2.62 23.73 15.04
CA ILE A 138 3.24 23.63 13.70
C ILE A 138 2.91 22.27 13.07
N PHE A 139 2.98 21.20 13.87
CA PHE A 139 2.66 19.84 13.44
C PHE A 139 1.23 19.76 12.89
N LEU A 140 0.22 20.21 13.66
CA LEU A 140 -1.19 20.18 13.25
C LEU A 140 -1.46 21.07 12.03
N GLY A 141 -0.78 22.22 11.93
CA GLY A 141 -0.88 23.08 10.76
C GLY A 141 -0.39 22.39 9.48
N ARG A 142 0.76 21.71 9.55
CA ARG A 142 1.31 20.98 8.40
C ARG A 142 0.48 19.75 8.01
N LEU A 143 -0.01 19.01 9.01
CA LEU A 143 -0.93 17.89 8.78
C LEU A 143 -2.18 18.36 8.03
N GLN A 144 -2.79 19.46 8.48
CA GLN A 144 -3.96 20.00 7.82
C GLN A 144 -3.69 20.34 6.35
N SER A 145 -2.56 20.99 6.04
CA SER A 145 -2.18 21.29 4.66
C SER A 145 -1.95 20.02 3.81
N LEU A 146 -1.34 18.98 4.39
CA LEU A 146 -1.15 17.70 3.69
C LEU A 146 -2.49 17.02 3.37
N LEU A 147 -3.42 16.99 4.34
CA LEU A 147 -4.76 16.42 4.14
C LEU A 147 -5.54 17.19 3.08
N GLU A 148 -5.47 18.52 3.06
CA GLU A 148 -6.10 19.34 2.02
C GLU A 148 -5.54 19.02 0.63
N GLU A 149 -4.21 18.85 0.52
CA GLU A 149 -3.56 18.52 -0.74
C GLU A 149 -3.94 17.11 -1.25
N LEU A 150 -4.05 16.13 -0.35
CA LEU A 150 -4.46 14.77 -0.71
C LEU A 150 -5.93 14.68 -1.13
N ASN A 151 -6.81 15.45 -0.47
CA ASN A 151 -8.22 15.54 -0.87
C ASN A 151 -8.39 16.14 -2.28
N VAL A 152 -7.56 17.10 -2.67
CA VAL A 152 -7.59 17.64 -4.05
C VAL A 152 -7.20 16.56 -5.06
N ILE A 153 -6.14 15.80 -4.78
CA ILE A 153 -5.65 14.73 -5.66
C ILE A 153 -6.71 13.61 -5.82
N GLN A 154 -7.50 13.32 -4.79
CA GLN A 154 -8.55 12.29 -4.86
C GLN A 154 -9.77 12.70 -5.70
N ASN A 155 -10.00 14.01 -5.91
CA ASN A 155 -11.16 14.55 -6.62
C ASN A 155 -10.87 14.91 -8.09
N THR A 156 -9.65 14.68 -8.58
CA THR A 156 -9.21 14.89 -9.97
C THR A 156 -8.74 13.60 -10.61
#